data_AF-A0A520C6M3-F1
#
_entry.id   AF-A0A520C6M3-F1
#
_cell.length_a   1.000
_cell.length_b   1.000
_cell.length_c   1.000
_cell.angle_alpha   90.00
_cell.angle_beta   90.00
_cell.angle_gamma   90.00
#
_symmetry.space_group_name_H-M   'P 1'
#
loop_
_entity.id
_entity.type
_entity.pdbx_description
1 polymer ?
#
loop_
_entity_poly.entity_id
_entity_poly.type
_entity_poly.pdbx_seq_one_letter_code
_entity_poly.pdbx_strand_id
1 'polypeptide(L)'
;MKTNLKLIIGGIFITTTLFTVSSCKKFLEVEPISSFGNDYVFSNVTNAQKAVLGAYSALGGDQGYGIRLSMYYPYDNDEMMGQGGTPYPDN
;
A
#
# COMPACT_ATOMS: atom_id res chain seq x y z
N MET A 1 49.51 -42.63 5.56
CA MET A 1 48.86 -41.79 4.51
C MET A 1 47.32 -41.81 4.56
N LYS A 2 46.67 -42.92 4.93
CA LYS A 2 45.19 -43.04 4.96
C LYS A 2 44.46 -42.16 6.00
N THR A 3 45.12 -41.77 7.08
CA THR A 3 44.56 -40.92 8.15
C THR A 3 44.40 -39.45 7.73
N ASN A 4 45.36 -38.91 6.97
CA ASN A 4 45.28 -37.54 6.42
C ASN A 4 44.17 -37.44 5.35
N LEU A 5 43.92 -38.51 4.61
CA LEU A 5 42.84 -38.57 3.61
C LEU A 5 41.45 -38.49 4.26
N LYS A 6 41.23 -39.15 5.41
CA LYS A 6 39.97 -39.06 6.18
C LYS A 6 39.73 -37.66 6.75
N LEU A 7 40.80 -36.99 7.20
CA LEU A 7 40.75 -35.60 7.70
C LEU A 7 40.38 -34.60 6.59
N ILE A 8 40.93 -34.78 5.39
CA ILE A 8 40.60 -33.94 4.22
C ILE A 8 39.13 -34.14 3.80
N ILE A 9 38.66 -35.39 3.75
CA ILE A 9 37.26 -35.69 3.41
C ILE A 9 36.29 -35.11 4.46
N GLY A 10 36.61 -35.21 5.75
CA GLY A 10 35.82 -34.59 6.82
C GLY A 10 35.78 -33.06 6.73
N GLY A 11 36.91 -32.42 6.41
CA GLY A 11 37.00 -30.97 6.21
C GLY A 11 36.21 -30.48 4.99
N ILE A 12 36.20 -31.23 3.89
CA ILE A 12 35.40 -30.93 2.69
C ILE A 12 33.90 -31.03 3.00
N PHE A 13 33.49 -32.00 3.81
CA PHE A 13 32.07 -32.18 4.16
C PHE A 13 31.56 -31.02 5.03
N ILE A 14 32.35 -30.57 6.01
CA ILE A 14 32.02 -29.45 6.89
C ILE A 14 31.93 -28.13 6.10
N THR A 15 32.89 -27.86 5.22
CA THR A 15 32.90 -26.65 4.40
C THR A 15 31.74 -26.60 3.41
N THR A 16 31.40 -27.73 2.77
CA THR A 16 30.25 -27.82 1.86
C THR A 16 28.93 -27.52 2.57
N THR A 17 28.80 -27.95 3.84
CA THR A 17 27.58 -27.71 4.63
C THR A 17 27.43 -26.25 5.05
N LEU A 18 28.52 -25.51 5.28
CA LEU A 18 28.44 -24.07 5.59
C LEU A 18 28.02 -23.23 4.36
N PHE A 19 28.43 -23.61 3.16
CA PHE A 19 28.10 -22.88 1.94
C PHE A 19 26.62 -23.01 1.53
N THR A 20 25.95 -24.12 1.86
CA THR A 20 24.54 -24.34 1.50
C THR A 20 23.57 -23.49 2.34
N VAL A 21 23.90 -23.17 3.60
CA VAL A 21 23.04 -22.35 4.48
C VAL A 21 23.03 -20.87 4.06
N SER A 22 24.11 -20.37 3.45
CA SER A 22 24.17 -18.98 2.96
C SER A 22 23.28 -18.72 1.74
N SER A 23 22.83 -19.75 1.02
CA SER A 23 22.07 -19.61 -0.23
C SER A 23 20.56 -19.40 -0.02
N CYS A 24 20.03 -19.55 1.20
CA CYS A 24 18.58 -19.48 1.48
C CYS A 24 18.03 -18.05 1.65
N LYS A 25 18.85 -16.99 1.63
CA LYS A 25 18.37 -15.60 1.85
C LYS A 25 17.28 -15.18 0.87
N LYS A 26 17.38 -15.59 -0.40
CA LYS A 26 16.41 -15.27 -1.45
C LYS A 26 15.00 -15.85 -1.21
N PHE A 27 14.86 -16.81 -0.30
CA PHE A 27 13.56 -17.37 0.08
C PHE A 27 12.89 -16.61 1.24
N LEU A 28 13.67 -15.86 2.04
CA LEU A 28 13.14 -15.06 3.15
C LEU A 28 12.70 -13.66 2.72
N GLU A 29 13.28 -13.13 1.64
CA GLU A 29 12.95 -11.81 1.10
C GLU A 29 12.11 -11.97 -0.17
N VAL A 30 10.79 -12.16 0.01
CA VAL A 30 9.83 -12.19 -1.09
C VAL A 30 9.41 -10.77 -1.43
N GLU A 31 9.79 -10.29 -2.60
CA GLU A 31 9.32 -9.00 -3.11
C GLU A 31 7.84 -9.10 -3.53
N PRO A 32 6.95 -8.26 -3.00
CA PRO A 32 5.54 -8.28 -3.37
C PRO A 32 5.35 -7.74 -4.80
N ILE A 33 4.78 -8.55 -5.69
CA ILE A 33 4.50 -8.16 -7.10
C ILE A 33 3.42 -7.07 -7.25
N SER A 34 2.57 -6.91 -6.23
CA SER A 34 1.37 -6.07 -6.28
C SER A 34 1.35 -4.97 -5.23
N SER A 35 2.43 -4.82 -4.46
CA SER A 35 2.55 -3.79 -3.43
C SER A 35 3.90 -3.13 -3.50
N PHE A 36 3.95 -1.84 -3.21
CA PHE A 36 5.18 -1.06 -3.20
C PHE A 36 5.47 -0.63 -1.77
N GLY A 37 6.70 -0.89 -1.31
CA GLY A 37 7.18 -0.39 -0.02
C GLY A 37 7.50 1.11 -0.06
N ASN A 38 7.61 1.72 1.12
CA ASN A 38 7.90 3.14 1.27
C ASN A 38 9.19 3.56 0.56
N ASP A 39 10.22 2.71 0.59
CA ASP A 39 11.51 2.98 -0.04
C ASP A 39 11.37 3.24 -1.55
N TYR A 40 10.47 2.50 -2.22
CA TYR A 40 10.15 2.71 -3.63
C TYR A 40 9.22 3.90 -3.84
N VAL A 41 8.17 4.01 -3.03
CA VAL A 41 7.13 5.05 -3.15
C VAL A 41 7.73 6.46 -2.98
N PHE A 42 8.70 6.62 -2.07
CA PHE A 42 9.36 7.90 -1.78
C PHE A 42 10.77 8.01 -2.37
N SER A 43 11.17 7.11 -3.28
CA SER A 43 12.49 7.13 -3.92
C SER A 43 12.74 8.34 -4.81
N ASN A 44 11.69 8.96 -5.35
CA ASN A 44 11.80 10.12 -6.24
C ASN A 44 10.53 10.99 -6.18
N VAL A 45 10.66 12.22 -6.70
CA VAL A 45 9.60 13.24 -6.68
C VAL A 45 8.34 12.76 -7.40
N THR A 46 8.48 12.12 -8.56
CA THR A 46 7.34 11.64 -9.37
C THR A 46 6.52 10.59 -8.61
N ASN A 47 7.17 9.62 -7.96
CA ASN A 47 6.49 8.58 -7.20
C ASN A 47 5.86 9.15 -5.92
N ALA A 48 6.55 10.05 -5.24
CA ALA A 48 5.98 10.74 -4.07
C ALA A 48 4.73 11.56 -4.46
N GLN A 49 4.76 12.25 -5.60
CA GLN A 49 3.59 12.98 -6.12
C GLN A 49 2.42 12.03 -6.42
N LYS A 50 2.68 10.87 -7.02
CA LYS A 50 1.64 9.85 -7.25
C LYS A 50 1.01 9.37 -5.94
N ALA A 51 1.81 9.18 -4.90
CA ALA A 51 1.30 8.78 -3.59
C ALA A 51 0.34 9.83 -3.01
N VAL A 52 0.71 11.12 -3.07
CA VAL A 52 -0.15 12.23 -2.64
C VAL A 52 -1.44 12.29 -3.46
N LEU A 53 -1.35 12.17 -4.79
CA LEU A 53 -2.53 12.14 -5.65
C LEU A 53 -3.45 10.95 -5.36
N GLY A 54 -2.89 9.79 -5.03
CA GLY A 54 -3.65 8.62 -4.58
C GLY A 54 -4.46 8.90 -3.31
N ALA A 55 -3.88 9.61 -2.34
CA ALA A 55 -4.59 10.02 -1.13
C ALA A 55 -5.76 10.98 -1.45
N TYR A 56 -5.57 11.95 -2.34
CA TYR A 56 -6.65 12.85 -2.77
C TYR A 56 -7.72 12.14 -3.60
N SER A 57 -7.36 11.14 -4.40
CA SER A 57 -8.31 10.38 -5.22
C SER A 57 -9.41 9.72 -4.37
N ALA A 58 -9.07 9.23 -3.18
CA ALA A 58 -10.04 8.64 -2.25
C ALA A 58 -11.14 9.61 -1.80
N LEU A 59 -10.85 10.93 -1.80
CA LEU A 59 -11.81 11.96 -1.42
C LEU A 59 -12.90 12.20 -2.47
N GLY A 60 -12.70 11.77 -3.72
CA GLY A 60 -13.68 11.96 -4.80
C GLY A 60 -14.84 10.96 -4.79
N GLY A 61 -14.79 9.92 -3.96
CA GLY A 61 -15.81 8.88 -3.90
C GLY A 61 -17.11 9.30 -3.17
N ASP A 62 -18.09 8.39 -3.15
CA ASP A 62 -19.40 8.57 -2.47
C ASP A 62 -19.23 8.99 -1.00
N GLN A 63 -18.28 8.36 -0.30
CA GLN A 63 -17.98 8.61 1.10
C GLN A 63 -17.22 9.94 1.35
N GLY A 64 -16.66 10.53 0.30
CA GLY A 64 -15.99 11.82 0.36
C GLY A 64 -16.87 12.94 -0.19
N TYR A 65 -16.26 13.77 -1.03
CA TYR A 65 -16.89 14.92 -1.68
C TYR A 65 -17.66 14.55 -2.96
N GLY A 66 -17.90 13.27 -3.24
CA GLY A 66 -18.77 12.86 -4.34
C GLY A 66 -20.22 13.27 -4.10
N ILE A 67 -20.82 12.81 -2.99
CA ILE A 67 -22.22 13.13 -2.65
C ILE A 67 -22.45 13.37 -1.16
N ARG A 68 -21.81 12.64 -0.25
CA ARG A 68 -22.16 12.73 1.18
C ARG A 68 -21.71 14.03 1.82
N LEU A 69 -20.40 14.30 1.79
CA LEU A 69 -19.84 15.50 2.41
C LEU A 69 -20.28 16.77 1.68
N SER A 70 -20.50 16.68 0.37
CA SER A 70 -20.82 17.81 -0.50
C SER A 70 -22.31 18.10 -0.66
N MET A 71 -23.20 17.11 -0.44
CA MET A 71 -24.66 17.31 -0.52
C MET A 71 -25.38 16.84 0.74
N TYR A 72 -25.32 15.56 1.11
CA TYR A 72 -26.23 15.03 2.15
C TYR A 72 -26.04 15.63 3.54
N TYR A 73 -24.80 15.90 3.94
CA TYR A 73 -24.55 16.47 5.26
C TYR A 73 -24.77 17.99 5.36
N PRO A 74 -24.49 18.80 4.32
CA PRO A 74 -24.79 20.24 4.38
C PRO A 74 -26.26 20.61 4.11
N TYR A 75 -27.06 19.73 3.51
CA TYR A 75 -28.48 19.99 3.25
C TYR A 75 -29.35 19.75 4.49
N ASP A 76 -29.55 20.78 5.32
CA ASP A 76 -30.70 20.96 6.23
C ASP A 76 -30.65 22.34 6.92
N ASN A 77 -30.17 23.36 6.20
CA ASN A 77 -30.15 24.74 6.68
C ASN A 77 -31.12 25.60 5.86
N ASP A 78 -31.47 26.75 6.41
CA ASP A 78 -32.38 27.75 5.84
C ASP A 78 -31.98 28.24 4.43
N GLU A 79 -30.67 28.27 4.14
CA GLU A 79 -30.15 28.64 2.82
C GLU A 79 -30.42 27.59 1.72
N MET A 80 -30.59 26.32 2.10
CA MET A 80 -30.70 25.18 1.16
C MET A 80 -32.11 24.60 1.09
N MET A 81 -33.01 25.03 1.98
CA MET A 81 -34.43 24.75 1.90
C MET A 81 -35.03 25.53 0.71
N GLY A 82 -35.41 24.81 -0.35
CA GLY A 82 -36.16 25.40 -1.46
C GLY A 82 -37.40 26.12 -0.95
N GLN A 83 -37.88 27.12 -1.72
CA GLN A 83 -39.04 27.94 -1.36
C GLN A 83 -40.16 27.07 -0.77
N GLY A 84 -40.38 27.20 0.55
CA GLY A 84 -41.47 26.54 1.25
C GLY A 84 -42.77 26.80 0.49
N GLY A 85 -43.61 25.76 0.39
CA GLY A 85 -44.80 25.71 -0.47
C GLY A 85 -45.51 27.06 -0.64
N THR A 86 -45.88 27.35 -1.89
CA THR A 86 -46.50 28.61 -2.34
C THR A 86 -47.37 29.28 -1.27
N PRO A 87 -47.19 30.58 -0.98
CA PRO A 87 -48.03 31.31 -0.02
C PRO A 87 -49.47 31.54 -0.52
N TYR A 88 -49.80 31.11 -1.74
CA TYR A 88 -51.10 31.34 -2.35
C TYR A 88 -52.06 30.22 -1.97
N PRO A 89 -53.29 30.55 -1.51
CA PRO A 89 -54.36 29.57 -1.46
C PRO A 89 -54.66 29.15 -2.90
N ASP A 90 -54.60 27.85 -3.13
CA ASP A 90 -55.24 27.18 -4.26
C ASP A 90 -56.71 27.63 -4.32
N ASN A 91 -57.00 28.39 -5.36
CA ASN A 91 -58.24 29.08 -5.61
C ASN A 91 -59.35 28.14 -6.10
#